data_AF-A0A3D4QVW9-F1
#
_entry.id   AF-A0A3D4QVW9-F1
#
_cell.length_a   1.000
_cell.length_b   1.000
_cell.length_c   1.000
_cell.angle_alpha   90.00
_cell.angle_beta   90.00
_cell.angle_gamma   90.00
#
_symmetry.space_group_name_H-M   'P 1'
#
loop_
_entity.id
_entity.type
_entity.pdbx_description
1 polymer ?
#
loop_
_entity_poly.entity_id
_entity_poly.type
_entity_poly.pdbx_seq_one_letter_code
_entity_poly.pdbx_strand_id
1 'polypeptide(L)'
;EGRIGGVGGVVIRDNCQKDPEKILEYINYILSISKIPPFLYLDCEKGIPDMFPIGTPFPDSMSVGATHDPELAYRIGKAIAEEAKMLGFTLICNPVLDV
;
A
#
# COMPACT_ATOMS: atom_id res chain seq x y z
N GLU A 1 -16.34 -23.93 -14.38
CA GLU A 1 -16.88 -23.88 -13.00
C GLU A 1 -16.85 -22.44 -12.50
N GLY A 2 -18.00 -21.75 -12.55
CA GLY A 2 -18.11 -20.40 -12.01
C GLY A 2 -18.10 -20.47 -10.48
N ARG A 3 -17.04 -19.97 -9.85
CA ARG A 3 -17.00 -19.83 -8.38
C ARG A 3 -17.78 -18.57 -8.02
N ILE A 4 -18.92 -18.75 -7.36
CA ILE A 4 -19.83 -17.68 -6.89
C ILE A 4 -19.22 -16.91 -5.68
N GLY A 5 -17.97 -17.21 -5.30
CA GLY A 5 -17.23 -16.46 -4.29
C GLY A 5 -15.73 -16.68 -4.44
N GLY A 6 -15.00 -15.61 -4.74
CA GLY A 6 -13.54 -15.56 -4.71
C GLY A 6 -13.12 -14.22 -4.13
N VAL A 7 -12.07 -14.21 -3.31
CA VAL A 7 -11.50 -12.98 -2.78
C VAL A 7 -10.60 -12.39 -3.86
N GLY A 8 -11.01 -11.26 -4.45
CA GLY A 8 -10.25 -10.57 -5.49
C GLY A 8 -9.27 -9.51 -4.97
N GLY A 9 -9.41 -9.11 -3.70
CA GLY A 9 -8.59 -8.09 -3.09
C GLY A 9 -8.50 -8.27 -1.58
N VAL A 10 -7.34 -7.95 -1.02
CA VAL A 10 -7.06 -8.00 0.42
C VAL A 10 -6.41 -6.69 0.84
N VAL A 11 -6.93 -6.11 1.93
CA VAL A 11 -6.32 -4.96 2.61
C VAL A 11 -5.75 -5.47 3.93
N ILE A 12 -4.47 -5.19 4.20
CA ILE A 12 -3.80 -5.58 5.45
C ILE A 12 -3.63 -4.32 6.29
N ARG A 13 -4.21 -4.30 7.50
CA ARG A 13 -4.08 -3.20 8.47
C ARG A 13 -3.41 -3.67 9.76
N ASP A 14 -4.18 -4.17 10.72
CA ASP A 14 -3.74 -4.25 12.13
C ASP A 14 -3.54 -5.68 12.66
N ASN A 15 -3.97 -6.71 11.92
CA ASN A 15 -3.87 -8.11 12.37
C ASN A 15 -2.43 -8.63 12.53
N CYS A 16 -1.43 -7.89 12.04
CA CYS A 16 -0.01 -8.25 12.15
C CYS A 16 0.73 -7.52 13.28
N GLN A 17 0.04 -6.77 14.16
CA GLN A 17 0.66 -5.99 15.25
C GLN A 17 1.76 -5.02 14.75
N LYS A 18 1.64 -4.54 13.50
CA LYS A 18 2.64 -3.67 12.89
C LYS A 18 4.04 -4.30 12.76
N ASP A 19 4.16 -5.63 12.87
CA ASP A 19 5.42 -6.35 12.68
C ASP A 19 5.64 -6.64 11.18
N PRO A 20 6.71 -6.10 10.56
CA PRO A 20 7.03 -6.31 9.15
C PRO A 20 7.13 -7.79 8.77
N GLU A 21 7.76 -8.62 9.61
CA GLU A 21 7.98 -10.04 9.29
C GLU A 21 6.65 -10.78 9.18
N LYS A 22 5.73 -10.53 10.12
CA LYS A 22 4.38 -11.12 10.12
C LYS A 22 3.55 -10.67 8.92
N ILE A 23 3.75 -9.44 8.44
CA ILE A 23 3.06 -8.93 7.24
C ILE A 23 3.53 -9.71 6.01
N LEU A 24 4.83 -9.90 5.85
CA LEU A 24 5.38 -10.70 4.75
C LEU A 24 4.92 -12.17 4.84
N GLU A 25 4.95 -12.77 6.02
CA GLU A 25 4.42 -14.12 6.24
C GLU A 25 2.95 -14.23 5.85
N TYR A 26 2.13 -13.23 6.21
CA TYR A 26 0.71 -13.21 5.89
C TYR A 26 0.45 -13.01 4.39
N ILE A 27 1.20 -12.13 3.73
CA ILE A 27 1.16 -11.94 2.28
C ILE A 27 1.51 -13.26 1.57
N ASN A 28 2.61 -13.90 1.97
CA ASN A 28 3.04 -15.18 1.40
C ASN A 28 2.00 -16.28 1.64
N TYR A 29 1.38 -16.31 2.83
CA TYR A 29 0.31 -17.24 3.14
C TYR A 29 -0.90 -17.03 2.21
N ILE A 30 -1.38 -15.78 2.07
CA ILE A 30 -2.50 -15.43 1.16
C ILE A 30 -2.18 -15.88 -0.28
N LEU A 31 -0.98 -15.58 -0.77
CA LEU A 31 -0.57 -15.95 -2.12
C LEU A 31 -0.49 -17.47 -2.30
N SER A 32 -0.05 -18.21 -1.27
CA SER A 32 0.08 -19.68 -1.33
C SER A 32 -1.27 -20.41 -1.42
N ILE A 33 -2.31 -19.88 -0.79
CA ILE A 33 -3.66 -20.48 -0.80
C ILE A 33 -4.52 -19.98 -1.97
N SER A 34 -4.05 -18.97 -2.70
CA SER A 34 -4.81 -18.31 -3.76
C SER A 34 -4.57 -18.94 -5.12
N LYS A 35 -5.62 -19.49 -5.74
CA LYS A 35 -5.56 -20.00 -7.12
C LYS A 35 -5.29 -18.88 -8.14
N ILE A 36 -5.83 -17.69 -7.88
CA ILE A 36 -5.58 -16.45 -8.62
C ILE A 36 -5.12 -15.44 -7.56
N PRO A 37 -3.91 -14.85 -7.66
CA PRO A 37 -3.44 -13.88 -6.68
C PRO A 37 -4.41 -12.70 -6.55
N PRO A 38 -4.88 -12.37 -5.34
CA PRO A 38 -5.70 -11.19 -5.12
C PRO A 38 -4.85 -9.92 -5.25
N PHE A 39 -5.50 -8.80 -5.51
CA PHE A 39 -4.87 -7.50 -5.36
C PHE A 39 -4.56 -7.25 -3.87
N LEU A 40 -3.32 -6.94 -3.57
CA LEU A 40 -2.88 -6.50 -2.26
C LEU A 40 -2.94 -4.97 -2.23
N TYR A 41 -3.87 -4.45 -1.44
CA TYR A 41 -4.15 -3.04 -1.27
C TYR A 41 -3.42 -2.47 -0.06
N LEU A 42 -2.85 -1.29 -0.24
CA LEU A 42 -2.24 -0.50 0.82
C LEU A 42 -2.80 0.91 0.84
N ASP A 43 -3.04 1.42 2.05
CA ASP A 43 -3.55 2.75 2.31
C ASP A 43 -2.41 3.56 2.93
N CYS A 44 -1.62 4.26 2.09
CA CYS A 44 -0.38 4.93 2.51
C CYS A 44 -0.22 6.31 1.84
N GLU A 45 -0.99 7.29 2.31
CA GLU A 45 -1.00 8.66 1.78
C GLU A 45 0.32 9.38 1.99
N LYS A 46 0.97 9.12 3.12
CA LYS A 46 2.21 9.79 3.59
C LYS A 46 3.37 8.82 3.68
N GLY A 47 3.29 7.73 2.92
CA GLY A 47 4.26 6.64 2.90
C GLY A 47 3.84 5.44 3.74
N ILE A 48 4.65 4.38 3.65
CA ILE A 48 4.44 3.13 4.37
C ILE A 48 4.24 3.31 5.90
N PRO A 49 4.88 4.31 6.57
CA PRO A 49 4.66 4.62 7.99
C PRO A 49 3.21 4.80 8.45
N ASP A 50 2.28 5.15 7.55
CA ASP A 50 0.85 5.28 7.88
C ASP A 50 0.23 3.95 8.36
N MET A 51 0.72 2.82 7.83
CA MET A 51 0.20 1.49 8.16
C MET A 51 1.21 0.64 8.92
N PHE A 52 2.49 0.70 8.55
CA PHE A 52 3.55 -0.15 9.10
C PHE A 52 4.72 0.69 9.59
N PRO A 53 5.41 0.33 10.69
CA PRO A 53 6.46 1.13 11.32
C PRO A 53 7.81 0.98 10.58
N ILE A 54 7.76 1.05 9.25
CA ILE A 54 8.88 0.91 8.31
C ILE A 54 8.68 1.85 7.12
N GLY A 55 9.74 2.06 6.35
CA GLY A 55 9.71 2.89 5.13
C GLY A 55 9.93 4.37 5.42
N THR A 56 9.82 5.17 4.36
CA THR A 56 10.12 6.60 4.41
C THR A 56 8.84 7.40 4.72
N PRO A 57 8.84 8.29 5.74
CA PRO A 57 7.73 9.20 5.95
C PRO A 57 7.79 10.36 4.97
N PHE A 58 6.65 10.71 4.39
CA PHE A 58 6.50 11.84 3.46
C PHE A 58 5.58 12.93 4.04
N PRO A 59 5.69 14.18 3.58
CA PRO A 59 4.74 15.24 3.93
C PRO A 59 3.31 14.89 3.49
N ASP A 60 2.32 15.44 4.18
CA ASP A 60 0.92 15.28 3.77
C ASP A 60 0.60 15.98 2.43
N SER A 61 -0.48 15.56 1.79
CA SER A 61 -0.93 16.07 0.49
C SER A 61 -1.13 17.60 0.50
N MET A 62 -1.53 18.19 1.63
CA MET A 62 -1.68 19.64 1.77
C MET A 62 -0.33 20.35 1.75
N SER A 63 0.66 19.83 2.48
CA SER A 63 2.02 20.33 2.51
C SER A 63 2.69 20.21 1.14
N VAL A 64 2.49 19.09 0.44
CA VAL A 64 2.96 18.92 -0.95
C VAL A 64 2.26 19.91 -1.88
N GLY A 65 0.93 20.08 -1.76
CA GLY A 65 0.17 21.04 -2.54
C GLY A 65 0.64 22.49 -2.36
N ALA A 66 1.00 22.87 -1.14
CA ALA A 66 1.52 24.21 -0.81
C ALA A 66 2.86 24.54 -1.50
N THR A 67 3.61 23.54 -1.98
CA THR A 67 4.86 23.77 -2.73
C THR A 67 4.64 24.21 -4.17
N HIS A 68 3.44 24.00 -4.73
CA HIS A 68 3.14 24.19 -6.16
C HIS A 68 4.10 23.47 -7.12
N ASP A 69 4.81 22.43 -6.65
CA ASP A 69 5.76 21.66 -7.45
C ASP A 69 5.17 20.28 -7.83
N PRO A 70 4.68 20.10 -9.07
CA PRO A 70 4.14 18.81 -9.52
C PRO A 70 5.21 17.71 -9.64
N GLU A 71 6.48 18.08 -9.86
CA GLU A 71 7.58 17.10 -9.93
C GLU A 71 7.91 16.57 -8.53
N LEU A 72 7.79 17.40 -7.50
CA LEU A 72 7.86 16.93 -6.11
C LEU A 72 6.77 15.91 -5.81
N ALA A 73 5.51 16.21 -6.18
CA ALA A 73 4.40 15.29 -5.98
C ALA A 73 4.62 13.95 -6.71
N TYR A 74 5.10 14.00 -7.96
CA TYR A 74 5.44 12.80 -8.74
C TYR A 74 6.54 11.97 -8.06
N ARG A 75 7.63 12.60 -7.60
CA ARG A 75 8.74 11.90 -6.93
C ARG A 75 8.31 11.23 -5.63
N ILE A 76 7.46 11.89 -4.84
CA ILE A 76 6.89 11.31 -3.62
C ILE A 76 6.04 10.09 -3.96
N GLY A 77 5.08 10.24 -4.88
CA GLY A 77 4.21 9.12 -5.29
C GLY A 77 5.00 7.93 -5.85
N LYS A 78 6.04 8.21 -6.64
CA LYS A 78 6.95 7.18 -7.16
C LYS A 78 7.71 6.45 -6.05
N ALA A 79 8.26 7.19 -5.08
CA ALA A 79 8.99 6.59 -3.95
C ALA A 79 8.08 5.67 -3.11
N ILE A 80 6.85 6.13 -2.80
CA ILE A 80 5.86 5.32 -2.06
C ILE A 80 5.51 4.05 -2.86
N ALA A 81 5.30 4.17 -4.17
CA ALA A 81 4.99 3.03 -5.04
C ALA A 81 6.15 2.01 -5.10
N GLU A 82 7.39 2.47 -5.14
CA GLU A 82 8.57 1.60 -5.11
C GLU A 82 8.68 0.86 -3.77
N GLU A 83 8.51 1.54 -2.64
CA GLU A 83 8.52 0.91 -1.30
C GLU A 83 7.38 -0.12 -1.15
N ALA A 84 6.15 0.23 -1.55
CA ALA A 84 5.01 -0.67 -1.47
C ALA A 84 5.22 -1.92 -2.34
N LYS A 85 5.78 -1.75 -3.55
CA LYS A 85 6.09 -2.87 -4.46
C LYS A 85 7.15 -3.79 -3.87
N MET A 86 8.16 -3.26 -3.18
CA MET A 86 9.18 -4.09 -2.50
C MET A 86 8.57 -4.95 -1.38
N LEU A 87 7.52 -4.47 -0.72
CA LEU A 87 6.77 -5.22 0.30
C LEU A 87 5.75 -6.21 -0.30
N GLY A 88 5.58 -6.23 -1.62
CA GLY A 88 4.66 -7.12 -2.31
C GLY A 88 3.25 -6.56 -2.51
N PHE A 89 3.00 -5.29 -2.17
CA PHE A 89 1.72 -4.65 -2.46
C PHE A 89 1.61 -4.28 -3.94
N THR A 90 0.40 -4.39 -4.47
CA THR A 90 0.11 -4.23 -5.90
C THR A 90 -0.69 -2.99 -6.23
N LEU A 91 -1.43 -2.46 -5.26
CA LEU A 91 -2.29 -1.31 -5.45
C LEU A 91 -2.23 -0.43 -4.20
N ILE A 92 -2.05 0.87 -4.41
CA ILE A 92 -2.09 1.87 -3.35
C ILE A 92 -3.35 2.70 -3.54
N CYS A 93 -4.11 2.93 -2.47
CA CYS A 93 -5.28 3.81 -2.45
C CYS A 93 -4.87 5.29 -2.46
N ASN A 94 -4.08 5.71 -3.44
CA ASN A 94 -3.61 7.09 -3.63
C ASN A 94 -3.51 7.45 -5.12
N PRO A 95 -3.56 8.75 -5.48
CA PRO A 95 -3.65 9.93 -4.61
C PRO A 95 -5.08 10.25 -4.12
N VAL A 96 -5.17 10.99 -3.01
CA VAL A 96 -6.40 11.67 -2.60
C VAL A 96 -6.65 12.87 -3.53
N LEU A 97 -7.87 12.97 -4.06
CA LEU A 97 -8.30 14.02 -5.01
C LEU A 97 -9.45 14.89 -4.46
N ASP A 98 -9.65 14.88 -3.14
CA ASP A 98 -10.64 15.71 -2.47
C ASP A 98 -10.25 17.21 -2.54
N VAL A 99 -11.25 18.12 -2.58
CA VAL A 99 -11.09 19.60 -2.69
C VAL A 99 -11.85 20.30 -1.58
#